data_AF-A0A924ELT8-F1
#
_entry.id   AF-A0A924ELT8-F1
#
_cell.length_a   1.000
_cell.length_b   1.000
_cell.length_c   1.000
_cell.angle_alpha   90.00
_cell.angle_beta   90.00
_cell.angle_gamma   90.00
#
_symmetry.space_group_name_H-M   'P 1'
#
loop_
_entity.id
_entity.type
_entity.pdbx_description
1 polymer ?
#
loop_
_entity_poly.entity_id
_entity_poly.type
_entity_poly.pdbx_seq_one_letter_code
_entity_poly.pdbx_strand_id
1 'polypeptide(L)'
;NDDEKFRQMLRGLSSAFYHKTITTAEAEKYIADHTGLQLTAFFQQYLRTDMIPEVEYYVKDAELYYKFNNVFSDASTNRPFTLPLNIRSEKVTASISPTSEWQHIKWKGGHTVDFTNNFLIKIK
;
A
#
# COMPACT_ATOMS: atom_id res chain seq x y z
N ASN A 1 -9.45 10.24 6.38
CA ASN A 1 -8.85 11.20 5.44
C ASN A 1 -8.21 12.32 6.22
N ASP A 2 -6.90 12.43 6.11
CA ASP A 2 -6.08 13.48 6.76
C ASP A 2 -5.38 14.33 5.68
N ASP A 3 -6.14 14.75 4.66
CA ASP A 3 -5.60 15.50 3.51
C ASP A 3 -4.91 16.79 3.95
N GLU A 4 -5.37 17.39 5.05
CA GLU A 4 -4.73 18.55 5.65
C GLU A 4 -3.33 18.22 6.16
N LYS A 5 -3.14 17.09 6.85
CA LYS A 5 -1.82 16.66 7.31
C LYS A 5 -0.90 16.39 6.14
N PHE A 6 -1.40 15.75 5.08
CA PHE A 6 -0.62 15.52 3.86
C PHE A 6 -0.18 16.83 3.21
N ARG A 7 -1.11 17.80 3.05
CA ARG A 7 -0.78 19.13 2.51
C ARG A 7 0.21 19.89 3.39
N GLN A 8 0.05 19.84 4.71
CA GLN A 8 0.98 20.46 5.65
C GLN A 8 2.37 19.85 5.55
N MET A 9 2.48 18.52 5.42
CA MET A 9 3.75 17.82 5.22
C MET A 9 4.43 18.26 3.91
N LEU A 10 3.70 18.39 2.80
CA LEU A 10 4.25 18.88 1.53
C LEU A 10 4.75 20.34 1.61
N ARG A 11 4.01 21.20 2.32
CA ARG A 11 4.45 22.59 2.58
C ARG A 11 5.69 22.62 3.48
N GLY A 12 5.72 21.78 4.50
CA GLY A 12 6.88 21.61 5.38
C GLY A 12 8.11 21.17 4.60
N LEU A 13 7.97 20.18 3.70
CA LEU A 13 9.03 19.71 2.82
C LEU A 13 9.57 20.87 1.97
N SER A 14 8.68 21.62 1.33
CA SER A 14 9.04 22.77 0.49
C SER A 14 9.77 23.86 1.29
N SER A 15 9.35 24.10 2.53
CA SER A 15 9.99 25.08 3.42
C SER A 15 11.35 24.61 3.94
N ALA A 16 11.48 23.33 4.31
CA ALA A 16 12.72 22.77 4.89
C ALA A 16 13.86 22.72 3.85
N PHE A 17 13.50 22.50 2.59
CA PHE A 17 14.44 22.36 1.48
C PHE A 17 14.38 23.53 0.49
N TYR A 18 13.96 24.71 0.96
CA TYR A 18 13.85 25.91 0.14
C TYR A 18 15.18 26.25 -0.57
N HIS A 19 15.13 26.38 -1.90
CA HIS A 19 16.28 26.59 -2.80
C HIS A 19 17.41 25.56 -2.71
N LYS A 20 17.13 24.35 -2.18
CA LYS A 20 18.09 23.26 -2.14
C LYS A 20 17.75 22.23 -3.22
N THR A 21 18.80 21.67 -3.82
CA THR A 21 18.66 20.43 -4.57
C THR A 21 18.73 19.29 -3.56
N ILE A 22 17.68 18.48 -3.50
CA ILE A 22 17.61 17.32 -2.62
C ILE A 22 17.66 16.03 -3.42
N THR A 23 18.14 14.99 -2.76
CA THR A 23 18.12 13.61 -3.24
C THR A 23 16.78 12.94 -2.92
N THR A 24 16.46 11.86 -3.63
CA THR A 24 15.29 11.03 -3.33
C THR A 24 15.31 10.52 -1.88
N ALA A 25 16.50 10.13 -1.38
CA ALA A 25 16.65 9.62 -0.02
C ALA A 25 16.29 10.65 1.06
N GLU A 26 16.63 11.93 0.85
CA GLU A 26 16.26 13.01 1.77
C GLU A 26 14.74 13.24 1.80
N ALA A 27 14.08 13.18 0.64
CA ALA A 27 12.63 13.28 0.55
C ALA A 27 11.93 12.08 1.21
N GLU A 28 12.35 10.84 0.88
CA GLU A 28 11.83 9.61 1.48
C GLU A 28 11.95 9.64 3.01
N LYS A 29 13.12 10.06 3.52
CA LYS A 29 13.38 10.20 4.95
C LYS A 29 12.49 11.26 5.59
N TYR A 30 12.38 12.45 4.99
CA TYR A 30 11.54 13.52 5.52
C TYR A 30 10.08 13.06 5.67
N ILE A 31 9.52 12.40 4.65
CA ILE A 31 8.14 11.91 4.66
C ILE A 31 7.97 10.82 5.74
N ALA A 32 8.90 9.86 5.83
CA ALA A 32 8.84 8.81 6.85
C ALA A 32 8.89 9.41 8.27
N ASP A 33 9.79 10.36 8.52
CA ASP A 33 9.94 11.02 9.82
C ASP A 33 8.68 11.84 10.20
N HIS A 34 8.06 12.55 9.24
CA HIS A 34 6.87 13.38 9.50
C HIS A 34 5.59 12.56 9.67
N THR A 35 5.50 11.40 9.03
CA THR A 35 4.31 10.53 9.10
C THR A 35 4.42 9.47 10.19
N GLY A 36 5.64 9.16 10.64
CA GLY A 36 5.92 8.02 11.51
C GLY A 36 5.68 6.66 10.85
N LEU A 37 5.51 6.63 9.53
CA LEU A 37 5.19 5.41 8.77
C LEU A 37 6.45 4.75 8.22
N GLN A 38 6.43 3.42 8.17
CA GLN A 38 7.48 2.61 7.57
C GLN A 38 7.28 2.51 6.05
N LEU A 39 7.68 3.56 5.31
CA LEU A 39 7.42 3.69 3.87
C LEU A 39 8.52 3.13 2.96
N THR A 40 9.53 2.45 3.51
CA THR A 40 10.65 1.92 2.71
C THR A 40 10.17 1.02 1.57
N ALA A 41 9.38 -0.02 1.88
CA ALA A 41 8.88 -0.94 0.85
C ALA A 41 7.94 -0.25 -0.15
N PHE A 42 7.15 0.74 0.30
CA PHE A 42 6.30 1.55 -0.55
C PHE A 42 7.10 2.31 -1.62
N PHE A 43 8.16 3.02 -1.19
CA PHE A 43 9.02 3.75 -2.11
C PHE A 43 9.83 2.81 -3.01
N GLN A 44 10.28 1.65 -2.49
CA GLN A 44 10.94 0.64 -3.34
C GLN A 44 10.01 0.19 -4.46
N GLN A 45 8.77 -0.18 -4.15
CA GLN A 45 7.80 -0.59 -5.17
C GLN A 45 7.58 0.50 -6.21
N TYR A 46 7.22 1.72 -5.79
CA TYR A 46 6.68 2.73 -6.71
C TYR A 46 7.71 3.67 -7.32
N LEU A 47 8.89 3.83 -6.72
CA LEU A 47 9.95 4.70 -7.26
C LEU A 47 11.08 3.93 -7.93
N ARG A 48 11.25 2.62 -7.64
CA ARG A 48 12.43 1.85 -8.05
C ARG A 48 12.11 0.60 -8.85
N THR A 49 10.82 0.27 -9.04
CA THR A 49 10.40 -0.82 -9.90
C THR A 49 9.33 -0.36 -10.89
N ASP A 50 9.26 -1.01 -12.04
CA ASP A 50 8.19 -0.86 -13.04
C ASP A 50 7.03 -1.85 -12.82
N MET A 51 7.16 -2.71 -11.79
CA MET A 51 6.17 -3.70 -11.42
C MET A 51 4.92 -3.02 -10.85
N ILE A 52 3.77 -3.26 -11.46
CA ILE A 52 2.48 -2.87 -10.89
C ILE A 52 2.01 -4.01 -9.97
N PRO A 53 1.79 -3.76 -8.66
CA PRO A 53 1.28 -4.79 -7.74
C PRO A 53 -0.03 -5.38 -8.24
N GLU A 54 -0.15 -6.70 -8.21
CA GLU A 54 -1.35 -7.42 -8.61
C GLU A 54 -1.94 -8.11 -7.39
N VAL A 55 -3.19 -7.81 -7.05
CA VAL A 55 -3.93 -8.53 -6.02
C VAL A 55 -4.53 -9.76 -6.65
N GLU A 56 -4.10 -10.94 -6.23
CA GLU A 56 -4.74 -12.21 -6.56
C GLU A 56 -5.64 -12.61 -5.39
N TYR A 57 -6.90 -12.95 -5.68
CA TYR A 57 -7.83 -13.37 -4.64
C TYR A 57 -8.78 -14.48 -5.10
N TYR A 58 -9.30 -15.23 -4.12
CA TYR A 58 -10.40 -16.16 -4.34
C TYR A 58 -11.23 -16.32 -3.06
N VAL A 59 -12.51 -16.70 -3.23
CA VAL A 59 -13.41 -16.99 -2.10
C VAL A 59 -13.65 -18.49 -2.05
N LYS A 60 -13.42 -19.11 -0.89
CA LYS A 60 -13.68 -20.53 -0.64
C LYS A 60 -14.20 -20.70 0.79
N ASP A 61 -15.23 -21.53 0.98
CA ASP A 61 -15.77 -21.88 2.30
C ASP A 61 -16.11 -20.67 3.20
N ALA A 62 -16.64 -19.59 2.60
CA ALA A 62 -16.92 -18.31 3.27
C ALA A 62 -15.68 -17.61 3.87
N GLU A 63 -14.51 -17.86 3.27
CA GLU A 63 -13.26 -17.16 3.53
C GLU A 63 -12.75 -16.53 2.23
N LEU A 64 -12.23 -15.32 2.34
CA LEU A 64 -11.57 -14.61 1.26
C LEU A 64 -10.06 -14.80 1.44
N TYR A 65 -9.45 -15.45 0.46
CA TYR A 65 -8.01 -15.62 0.34
C TYR A 65 -7.46 -14.54 -0.59
N TYR A 66 -6.34 -13.94 -0.22
CA TYR A 66 -5.72 -12.89 -1.01
C TYR A 66 -4.20 -12.86 -0.81
N LYS A 67 -3.49 -12.36 -1.82
CA LYS A 67 -2.07 -12.00 -1.75
C LYS A 67 -1.74 -10.94 -2.80
N PHE A 68 -0.57 -10.34 -2.66
CA PHE A 68 0.08 -9.58 -3.72
C PHE A 68 0.99 -10.48 -4.55
N ASN A 69 0.91 -10.31 -5.86
CA ASN A 69 1.89 -10.74 -6.84
C ASN A 69 2.55 -9.51 -7.47
N ASN A 70 3.66 -9.74 -8.17
CA ASN A 70 4.39 -8.69 -8.89
C ASN A 70 4.77 -7.51 -7.99
N VAL A 71 5.19 -7.83 -6.76
CA VAL A 71 5.65 -6.85 -5.78
C VAL A 71 7.12 -7.02 -5.51
N PHE A 72 7.77 -5.91 -5.17
CA PHE A 72 9.13 -5.86 -4.70
C PHE A 72 9.28 -6.76 -3.47
N SER A 73 10.16 -7.75 -3.60
CA SER A 73 10.62 -8.56 -2.48
C SER A 73 12.11 -8.37 -2.32
N ASP A 74 12.52 -8.00 -1.11
CA ASP A 74 13.92 -7.97 -0.74
C ASP A 74 14.07 -8.79 0.54
N ALA A 75 14.59 -10.00 0.35
CA ALA A 75 14.85 -10.95 1.43
C ALA A 75 15.83 -10.40 2.48
N SER A 76 16.61 -9.36 2.16
CA SER A 76 17.56 -8.73 3.08
C SER A 76 16.92 -7.71 4.02
N THR A 77 15.77 -7.12 3.64
CA THR A 77 15.21 -5.98 4.40
C THR A 77 14.16 -6.37 5.44
N ASN A 78 13.77 -7.65 5.54
CA ASN A 78 12.71 -8.16 6.43
C ASN A 78 11.44 -7.27 6.48
N ARG A 79 11.15 -6.58 5.37
CA ARG A 79 10.09 -5.57 5.23
C ARG A 79 9.27 -5.91 3.99
N PRO A 80 8.28 -6.81 4.10
CA PRO A 80 7.44 -7.15 2.98
C PRO A 80 6.64 -5.93 2.53
N PHE A 81 6.46 -5.80 1.22
CA PHE A 81 5.54 -4.81 0.67
C PHE A 81 4.11 -5.15 1.12
N THR A 82 3.41 -4.14 1.64
CA THR A 82 2.01 -4.26 2.04
C THR A 82 1.31 -2.92 1.91
N LEU A 83 0.02 -2.95 1.60
CA LEU A 83 -0.84 -1.78 1.48
C LEU A 83 -2.19 -2.06 2.14
N PRO A 84 -2.76 -1.09 2.87
CA PRO A 84 -4.13 -1.20 3.37
C PRO A 84 -5.12 -1.04 2.21
N LEU A 85 -5.77 -2.13 1.81
CA LEU A 85 -6.80 -2.12 0.79
C LEU A 85 -8.17 -2.28 1.44
N ASN A 86 -9.11 -1.39 1.11
CA ASN A 86 -10.49 -1.60 1.51
C ASN A 86 -11.19 -2.46 0.47
N ILE A 87 -11.89 -3.48 0.95
CA ILE A 87 -12.70 -4.40 0.17
C ILE A 87 -14.16 -4.26 0.55
N ARG A 88 -15.03 -4.44 -0.44
CA ARG A 88 -16.48 -4.30 -0.26
C ARG A 88 -17.22 -5.36 -1.07
N SER A 89 -18.34 -5.79 -0.51
CA SER A 89 -19.44 -6.46 -1.18
C SER A 89 -20.72 -5.67 -0.93
N GLU A 90 -21.84 -6.12 -1.51
CA GLU A 90 -23.16 -5.54 -1.23
C GLU A 90 -23.52 -5.51 0.27
N LYS A 91 -22.96 -6.43 1.08
CA LYS A 91 -23.37 -6.63 2.48
C LYS A 91 -22.28 -6.31 3.51
N VAL A 92 -21.00 -6.38 3.13
CA VAL A 92 -19.87 -6.32 4.05
C VAL A 92 -18.75 -5.47 3.47
N THR A 93 -18.19 -4.61 4.31
CA THR A 93 -16.95 -3.88 4.07
C THR A 93 -15.87 -4.37 5.02
N ALA A 94 -14.65 -4.54 4.55
CA ALA A 94 -13.49 -4.86 5.38
C ALA A 94 -12.24 -4.14 4.86
N SER A 95 -11.20 -4.12 5.69
CA SER A 95 -9.88 -3.63 5.30
C SER A 95 -8.89 -4.78 5.43
N ILE A 96 -8.04 -4.97 4.43
CA ILE A 96 -7.02 -6.01 4.38
C ILE A 96 -5.66 -5.38 4.13
N SER A 97 -4.59 -6.09 4.47
CA SER A 97 -3.22 -5.67 4.18
C SER A 97 -2.48 -6.83 3.54
N PRO A 98 -2.65 -7.04 2.22
CA PRO A 98 -2.03 -8.17 1.53
C PRO A 98 -0.50 -8.09 1.61
N THR A 99 0.13 -9.25 1.65
CA THR A 99 1.58 -9.44 1.49
C THR A 99 1.84 -10.35 0.30
N SER A 100 3.11 -10.69 0.02
CA SER A 100 3.45 -11.69 -1.01
C SER A 100 2.98 -13.12 -0.68
N GLU A 101 2.56 -13.36 0.56
CA GLU A 101 2.09 -14.66 1.04
C GLU A 101 0.57 -14.73 1.05
N TRP A 102 0.03 -15.93 0.89
CA TRP A 102 -1.41 -16.15 1.00
C TRP A 102 -1.90 -15.86 2.42
N GLN A 103 -2.87 -14.95 2.51
CA GLN A 103 -3.58 -14.60 3.73
C GLN A 103 -5.07 -14.81 3.53
N HIS A 104 -5.82 -14.94 4.62
CA HIS A 104 -7.27 -15.11 4.56
C HIS A 104 -7.99 -14.37 5.68
N ILE A 105 -9.24 -14.01 5.40
CA ILE A 105 -10.19 -13.50 6.40
C ILE A 105 -11.54 -14.18 6.23
N LYS A 106 -12.33 -14.22 7.30
CA LYS A 106 -13.75 -14.59 7.20
C LYS A 106 -14.50 -13.60 6.33
N TRP A 107 -15.24 -14.10 5.35
CA TRP A 107 -15.91 -13.29 4.34
C TRP A 107 -17.36 -13.74 4.13
N LYS A 108 -18.29 -12.87 4.52
CA LYS A 108 -19.73 -13.08 4.34
C LYS A 108 -20.31 -12.29 3.15
N GLY A 109 -19.44 -11.77 2.29
CA GLY A 109 -19.81 -10.89 1.18
C GLY A 109 -20.20 -11.61 -0.12
N GLY A 110 -20.18 -12.94 -0.15
CA GLY A 110 -20.37 -13.72 -1.38
C GLY A 110 -19.11 -13.80 -2.22
N HIS A 111 -19.24 -14.11 -3.52
CA HIS A 111 -18.10 -14.33 -4.41
C HIS A 111 -17.53 -13.04 -5.03
N THR A 112 -18.35 -11.99 -5.13
CA THR A 112 -17.93 -10.70 -5.69
C THR A 112 -17.24 -9.85 -4.63
N VAL A 113 -16.02 -9.41 -4.92
CA VAL A 113 -15.23 -8.55 -4.04
C VAL A 113 -14.74 -7.34 -4.83
N ASP A 114 -15.22 -6.17 -4.44
CA ASP A 114 -14.75 -4.90 -4.99
C ASP A 114 -13.58 -4.39 -4.15
N PHE A 115 -12.48 -4.03 -4.81
CA PHE A 115 -11.34 -3.39 -4.15
C PHE A 115 -11.37 -1.88 -4.44
N THR A 116 -11.05 -1.09 -3.42
CA THR A 116 -10.95 0.37 -3.57
C THR A 116 -9.75 0.78 -4.43
N ASN A 117 -9.97 1.71 -5.37
CA ASN A 117 -8.99 2.13 -6.37
C ASN A 117 -8.07 3.27 -5.88
N ASN A 118 -7.66 3.23 -4.60
CA ASN A 118 -6.86 4.31 -3.99
C ASN A 118 -5.36 4.18 -4.28
N PHE A 119 -4.92 3.04 -4.81
CA PHE A 119 -3.53 2.74 -5.14
C PHE A 119 -3.42 2.27 -6.58
N LEU A 120 -2.25 2.48 -7.18
CA LEU A 120 -1.93 1.87 -8.46
C LEU A 120 -1.70 0.37 -8.24
N ILE A 121 -2.75 -0.42 -8.46
CA ILE A 121 -2.77 -1.88 -8.35
C ILE A 121 -3.60 -2.48 -9.49
N LYS A 122 -3.37 -3.74 -9.82
CA LYS A 122 -4.26 -4.55 -10.67
C LYS A 122 -4.96 -5.59 -9.83
N ILE A 123 -6.17 -5.98 -10.24
CA ILE A 123 -6.94 -7.04 -9.60
C ILE A 123 -6.96 -8.22 -10.57
N LYS A 124 -6.64 -9.41 -10.07
CA LYS A 124 -6.59 -10.65 -10.84
C LYS A 124 -7.52 -11.70 -10.24
#